data_AF-A0A954ICH3-F1
#
_entry.id   AF-A0A954ICH3-F1
#
_cell.length_a   1.000
_cell.length_b   1.000
_cell.length_c   1.000
_cell.angle_alpha   90.00
_cell.angle_beta   90.00
_cell.angle_gamma   90.00
#
_symmetry.space_group_name_H-M   'P 1'
#
loop_
_entity.id
_entity.type
_entity.pdbx_description
1 polymer ?
#
loop_
_entity_poly.entity_id
_entity_poly.type
_entity_poly.pdbx_seq_one_letter_code
_entity_poly.pdbx_strand_id
1 'polypeptide(L)'
;MAKKRSTPAIDSVATKLQNLLEKPGTEQQVRKFLAPLTETQRSELAPMCLKWHRSIRRNQFVEDPPGTFRVNPLLAAAETALFAVASYTEISKAGSRALPNGETLIEILRQRRPSWAGKIAEMLLHSSYYWNRWWVVRELVRLKLCSKPDDPRYYTGLISGILPLGRRQEQGSVLKQLRDDPSLLKDEVWKLFEYEGEDENTLANVDRFHDTGWSAALKQLSVEGNLSRAKLLLASLNALQLGFNHYRARWFYQFFDSLEPTPQEYRRHATTIFALASSPTPNVAQWAFENVQRLVDERILTASTELCEGLAPLLTARSVATVKSVLKLYEQLVTQHPPTASEICRIAASALTHQKPDVQKAAFTFIVAHGSPDDAPLRQKIDQYVPAVAASLRSGIRKWSDSTTTPQTASTAPKSTRQNKPAKTSKRKPVNLPAANPAYLKLLRIDVLTASVNTPSSDSIEIPATVFDGTEFPRLDPARKITPITDADELLRVCAQVMEEDTRIDDGERAMAALARLGHAIPA
;
A
#
# COMPACT_ATOMS: atom_id res chain seq x y z
N MET A 1 28.67 -56.60 9.34
CA MET A 1 27.69 -55.85 8.51
C MET A 1 27.94 -56.15 7.04
N ALA A 2 27.16 -57.05 6.45
CA ALA A 2 27.32 -57.45 5.06
C ALA A 2 26.82 -56.36 4.11
N LYS A 3 27.69 -55.87 3.20
CA LYS A 3 27.28 -55.08 2.04
C LYS A 3 26.25 -55.92 1.26
N LYS A 4 24.98 -55.49 1.24
CA LYS A 4 23.98 -56.01 0.31
C LYS A 4 24.58 -55.92 -1.09
N ARG A 5 24.94 -57.06 -1.68
CA ARG A 5 25.41 -57.14 -3.07
C ARG A 5 24.22 -56.77 -3.96
N SER A 6 24.41 -55.74 -4.77
CA SER A 6 23.53 -55.34 -5.87
C SER A 6 23.15 -56.58 -6.70
N THR A 7 21.86 -56.78 -6.98
CA THR A 7 21.41 -57.88 -7.86
C THR A 7 21.81 -57.61 -9.32
N PRO A 8 22.23 -58.60 -10.13
CA PRO A 8 22.69 -58.37 -11.51
C PRO A 8 21.70 -57.59 -12.41
N ALA A 9 20.40 -57.68 -12.11
CA ALA A 9 19.35 -56.93 -12.80
C ALA A 9 19.39 -55.42 -12.51
N ILE A 10 19.71 -54.98 -11.29
CA ILE A 10 19.76 -53.55 -10.95
C ILE A 10 21.01 -52.87 -11.52
N ASP A 11 22.12 -53.61 -11.66
CA ASP A 11 23.34 -53.11 -12.30
C ASP A 11 23.07 -52.76 -13.78
N SER A 12 22.33 -53.62 -14.50
CA SER A 12 21.90 -53.33 -15.88
C SER A 12 21.00 -52.09 -15.96
N VAL A 13 20.10 -51.90 -14.99
CA VAL A 13 19.24 -50.72 -14.89
C VAL A 13 20.07 -49.46 -14.61
N ALA A 14 21.06 -49.55 -13.72
CA ALA A 14 21.96 -48.46 -13.37
C ALA A 14 22.78 -47.99 -14.59
N THR A 15 23.35 -48.91 -15.37
CA THR A 15 24.07 -48.58 -16.61
C THR A 15 23.18 -47.88 -17.63
N LYS A 16 21.95 -48.38 -17.83
CA LYS A 16 20.99 -47.76 -18.76
C LYS A 16 20.60 -46.35 -18.30
N LEU A 17 20.37 -46.17 -17.00
CA LEU A 17 20.07 -44.86 -16.43
C LEU A 17 21.23 -43.88 -16.58
N GLN A 18 22.46 -44.31 -16.33
CA GLN A 18 23.65 -43.48 -16.50
C GLN A 18 23.78 -42.97 -17.95
N ASN A 19 23.56 -43.84 -18.94
CA ASN A 19 23.59 -43.45 -20.36
C ASN A 19 22.52 -42.40 -20.73
N LEU A 20 21.38 -42.39 -20.04
CA LEU A 20 20.36 -41.35 -20.22
C LEU A 20 20.79 -40.04 -19.54
N LEU A 21 21.37 -40.13 -18.35
CA LEU A 21 21.81 -38.98 -17.55
C LEU A 21 22.97 -38.19 -18.15
N GLU A 22 23.76 -38.81 -19.03
CA GLU A 22 24.87 -38.17 -19.75
C GLU A 22 24.43 -37.42 -21.01
N LYS A 23 23.14 -37.50 -21.37
CA LYS A 23 22.58 -36.85 -22.56
C LYS A 23 21.65 -35.69 -22.16
N PRO A 24 21.73 -34.55 -22.86
CA PRO A 24 20.83 -33.42 -22.60
C PRO A 24 19.39 -33.74 -23.08
N GLY A 25 18.39 -33.14 -22.44
CA GLY A 25 16.98 -33.25 -22.87
C GLY A 25 16.34 -34.62 -22.67
N THR A 26 16.90 -35.46 -21.81
CA THR A 26 16.43 -36.84 -21.56
C THR A 26 15.48 -36.96 -20.36
N GLU A 27 15.07 -35.87 -19.72
CA GLU A 27 14.27 -35.88 -18.49
C GLU A 27 12.97 -36.68 -18.63
N GLN A 28 12.28 -36.57 -19.77
CA GLN A 28 11.07 -37.34 -20.02
C GLN A 28 11.35 -38.85 -20.16
N GLN A 29 12.48 -39.21 -20.77
CA GLN A 29 12.89 -40.60 -20.96
C GLN A 29 13.32 -41.21 -19.62
N VAL A 30 14.07 -40.46 -18.82
CA VAL A 30 14.44 -40.82 -17.44
C VAL A 30 13.18 -41.08 -16.60
N ARG A 31 12.21 -40.16 -16.61
CA ARG A 31 10.94 -40.34 -15.89
C ARG A 31 10.22 -41.63 -16.31
N LYS A 32 10.04 -41.83 -17.62
CA LYS A 32 9.36 -43.03 -18.16
C LYS A 32 10.10 -44.32 -17.79
N PHE A 33 11.43 -44.30 -17.85
CA PHE A 33 12.27 -45.45 -17.51
C PHE A 33 12.19 -45.82 -16.03
N LEU A 34 12.09 -44.83 -15.14
CA LEU A 34 12.02 -45.03 -13.69
C LEU A 34 10.60 -45.25 -13.17
N ALA A 35 9.56 -44.98 -13.97
CA ALA A 35 8.16 -45.15 -13.57
C ALA A 35 7.80 -46.57 -13.09
N PRO A 36 8.19 -47.69 -13.75
CA PRO A 36 7.79 -49.04 -13.35
C PRO A 36 8.58 -49.60 -12.16
N LEU A 37 9.58 -48.88 -11.63
CA LEU A 37 10.42 -49.39 -10.56
C LEU A 37 9.71 -49.45 -9.21
N THR A 38 9.99 -50.51 -8.46
CA THR A 38 9.58 -50.68 -7.06
C THR A 38 10.38 -49.78 -6.11
N GLU A 39 9.86 -49.55 -4.90
CA GLU A 39 10.58 -48.76 -3.89
C GLU A 39 11.94 -49.37 -3.50
N THR A 40 12.06 -50.70 -3.52
CA THR A 40 13.35 -51.38 -3.28
C THR A 40 14.37 -51.04 -4.37
N GLN A 41 13.96 -51.14 -5.64
CA GLN A 41 14.83 -50.78 -6.77
C GLN A 41 15.19 -49.29 -6.77
N ARG A 42 14.25 -48.41 -6.43
CA ARG A 42 14.50 -46.97 -6.27
C ARG A 42 15.56 -46.71 -5.19
N SER A 43 15.43 -47.35 -4.03
CA SER A 43 16.40 -47.21 -2.93
C SER A 43 17.80 -47.67 -3.31
N GLU A 44 17.93 -48.69 -4.17
CA GLU A 44 19.24 -49.17 -4.65
C GLU A 44 19.91 -48.20 -5.63
N LEU A 45 19.11 -47.48 -6.44
CA LEU A 45 19.61 -46.47 -7.39
C LEU A 45 19.87 -45.10 -6.77
N ALA A 46 19.26 -44.78 -5.62
CA ALA A 46 19.36 -43.46 -4.99
C ALA A 46 20.79 -42.96 -4.73
N PRO A 47 21.75 -43.78 -4.23
CA PRO A 47 23.12 -43.32 -4.02
C PRO A 47 23.81 -42.88 -5.32
N MET A 48 23.55 -43.58 -6.42
CA MET A 48 24.10 -43.24 -7.74
C MET A 48 23.52 -41.91 -8.24
N CYS A 49 22.19 -41.76 -8.21
CA CYS A 49 21.53 -40.53 -8.65
C CYS A 49 21.92 -39.32 -7.78
N LEU A 50 22.08 -39.52 -6.47
CA LEU A 50 22.53 -38.47 -5.56
C LEU A 50 23.97 -38.03 -5.84
N LYS A 51 24.87 -38.98 -6.10
CA LYS A 51 26.25 -38.68 -6.50
C LYS A 51 26.28 -37.92 -7.82
N TRP A 52 25.51 -38.35 -8.81
CA TRP A 52 25.41 -37.70 -10.11
C TRP A 52 24.87 -36.27 -10.00
N HIS A 53 23.71 -36.09 -9.35
CA HIS A 53 23.12 -34.76 -9.13
C HIS A 53 24.08 -33.81 -8.41
N ARG A 54 24.80 -34.27 -7.38
CA ARG A 54 25.81 -33.44 -6.71
C ARG A 54 26.94 -33.02 -7.64
N SER A 55 27.38 -33.91 -8.53
CA SER A 55 28.41 -33.61 -9.53
C SER A 55 27.94 -32.54 -10.51
N ILE A 56 26.75 -32.73 -11.09
CA ILE A 56 26.16 -31.78 -12.05
C ILE A 56 25.88 -30.43 -11.39
N ARG A 57 25.40 -30.43 -10.14
CA ARG A 57 25.04 -29.20 -9.45
C ARG A 57 26.23 -28.34 -9.02
N ARG A 58 27.41 -28.92 -8.80
CA ARG A 58 28.64 -28.12 -8.63
C ARG A 58 28.97 -27.31 -9.89
N ASN A 59 28.59 -27.83 -11.05
CA ASN A 59 28.74 -27.20 -12.35
C ASN A 59 27.36 -26.81 -12.91
N GLN A 60 26.51 -26.21 -12.07
CA GLN A 60 25.14 -25.83 -12.45
C GLN A 60 25.10 -24.87 -13.63
N PHE A 61 26.10 -24.00 -13.73
CA PHE A 61 26.30 -23.13 -14.88
C PHE A 61 27.53 -23.60 -15.64
N VAL A 62 27.39 -23.71 -16.95
CA VAL A 62 28.47 -24.08 -17.87
C VAL A 62 28.64 -22.97 -18.87
N GLU A 63 29.88 -22.70 -19.22
CA GLU A 63 30.25 -21.74 -20.26
C GLU A 63 30.15 -22.41 -21.62
N ASP A 64 29.31 -21.86 -22.49
CA ASP A 64 29.04 -22.38 -23.83
C ASP A 64 28.19 -21.39 -24.65
N PRO A 65 28.75 -20.64 -25.63
CA PRO A 65 30.17 -20.50 -26.02
C PRO A 65 30.99 -19.63 -25.03
N PRO A 66 32.32 -19.43 -25.22
CA PRO A 66 33.13 -18.56 -24.35
C PRO A 66 32.50 -17.18 -24.13
N GLY A 67 32.47 -16.73 -22.88
CA GLY A 67 31.81 -15.49 -22.45
C GLY A 67 30.30 -15.60 -22.22
N THR A 68 29.69 -16.76 -22.50
CA THR A 68 28.24 -16.99 -22.31
C THR A 68 28.01 -18.14 -21.35
N PHE A 69 27.29 -17.89 -20.25
CA PHE A 69 26.94 -18.92 -19.27
C PHE A 69 25.49 -19.36 -19.44
N ARG A 70 25.26 -20.67 -19.42
CA ARG A 70 23.93 -21.27 -19.43
C ARG A 70 23.79 -22.31 -18.33
N VAL A 71 22.54 -22.63 -17.97
CA VAL A 71 22.27 -23.75 -17.05
C VAL A 71 22.74 -25.06 -17.70
N ASN A 72 23.39 -25.90 -16.91
CA ASN A 72 23.89 -27.20 -17.33
C ASN A 72 22.73 -28.05 -17.88
N PRO A 73 22.80 -28.48 -19.15
CA PRO A 73 21.69 -29.14 -19.82
C PRO A 73 21.40 -30.55 -19.27
N LEU A 74 22.30 -31.10 -18.45
CA LEU A 74 22.11 -32.38 -17.76
C LEU A 74 21.38 -32.24 -16.42
N LEU A 75 21.20 -31.01 -15.93
CA LEU A 75 20.64 -30.76 -14.59
C LEU A 75 19.20 -31.27 -14.47
N ALA A 76 18.34 -30.98 -15.46
CA ALA A 76 16.94 -31.39 -15.42
C ALA A 76 16.77 -32.92 -15.36
N ALA A 77 17.58 -33.66 -16.11
CA ALA A 77 17.59 -35.12 -16.07
C ALA A 77 18.10 -35.65 -14.71
N ALA A 78 19.13 -35.02 -14.15
CA ALA A 78 19.68 -35.38 -12.84
C ALA A 78 18.69 -35.13 -11.68
N GLU A 79 18.00 -33.98 -11.68
CA GLU A 79 16.95 -33.66 -10.69
C GLU A 79 15.76 -34.63 -10.81
N THR A 80 15.35 -34.93 -12.05
CA THR A 80 14.26 -35.88 -12.34
C THR A 80 14.60 -37.28 -11.82
N ALA A 81 15.81 -37.77 -12.13
CA ALA A 81 16.24 -39.09 -11.66
C ALA A 81 16.32 -39.13 -10.14
N LEU A 82 16.97 -38.14 -9.51
CA LEU A 82 17.10 -38.07 -8.06
C LEU A 82 15.72 -38.10 -7.39
N PHE A 83 14.80 -37.23 -7.81
CA PHE A 83 13.48 -37.15 -7.21
C PHE A 83 12.65 -38.42 -7.44
N ALA A 84 12.80 -39.08 -8.59
CA ALA A 84 12.11 -40.32 -8.90
C ALA A 84 12.55 -41.49 -8.01
N VAL A 85 13.79 -41.52 -7.51
CA VAL A 85 14.31 -42.67 -6.75
C VAL A 85 14.56 -42.41 -5.27
N ALA A 86 14.85 -41.17 -4.89
CA ALA A 86 15.29 -40.83 -3.54
C ALA A 86 14.16 -40.96 -2.50
N SER A 87 14.56 -41.21 -1.25
CA SER A 87 13.71 -41.03 -0.08
C SER A 87 13.53 -39.55 0.24
N TYR A 88 12.50 -39.22 1.04
CA TYR A 88 12.30 -37.85 1.51
C TYR A 88 13.52 -37.30 2.26
N THR A 89 14.21 -38.12 3.06
CA THR A 89 15.40 -37.70 3.82
C THR A 89 16.56 -37.28 2.92
N GLU A 90 16.70 -37.91 1.75
CA GLU A 90 17.72 -37.53 0.78
C GLU A 90 17.31 -36.27 0.01
N ILE A 91 16.03 -36.14 -0.34
CA ILE A 91 15.47 -34.96 -0.99
C ILE A 91 15.61 -33.73 -0.08
N SER A 92 15.24 -33.85 1.20
CA SER A 92 15.31 -32.73 2.16
C SER A 92 16.74 -32.25 2.36
N LYS A 93 17.72 -33.15 2.39
CA LYS A 93 19.15 -32.81 2.44
C LYS A 93 19.66 -32.14 1.16
N ALA A 94 19.08 -32.46 0.00
CA ALA A 94 19.43 -31.82 -1.27
C ALA A 94 18.77 -30.43 -1.44
N GLY A 95 17.70 -30.18 -0.70
CA GLY A 95 16.97 -28.91 -0.65
C GLY A 95 16.01 -28.69 -1.82
N SER A 96 15.17 -27.66 -1.72
CA SER A 96 14.11 -27.36 -2.70
C SER A 96 14.63 -27.10 -4.12
N ARG A 97 15.85 -26.56 -4.26
CA ARG A 97 16.50 -26.36 -5.56
C ARG A 97 16.92 -27.67 -6.25
N ALA A 98 16.78 -28.85 -5.61
CA ALA A 98 17.04 -30.16 -6.21
C ALA A 98 15.78 -30.79 -6.82
N LEU A 99 14.64 -30.13 -6.67
CA LEU A 99 13.39 -30.60 -7.22
C LEU A 99 13.36 -30.33 -8.73
N PRO A 100 12.84 -31.28 -9.53
CA PRO A 100 12.64 -31.03 -10.94
C PRO A 100 11.60 -29.91 -11.16
N ASN A 101 11.38 -29.57 -12.44
CA ASN A 101 10.30 -28.69 -12.83
C ASN A 101 8.94 -29.18 -12.28
N GLY A 102 7.98 -28.26 -12.14
CA GLY A 102 6.71 -28.54 -11.46
C GLY A 102 5.90 -29.66 -12.11
N GLU A 103 5.84 -29.72 -13.43
CA GLU A 103 5.09 -30.75 -14.17
C GLU A 103 5.66 -32.14 -13.91
N THR A 104 6.98 -32.30 -14.09
CA THR A 104 7.69 -33.55 -13.81
C THR A 104 7.55 -33.98 -12.35
N LEU A 105 7.62 -33.03 -11.41
CA LEU A 105 7.42 -33.29 -9.99
C LEU A 105 6.03 -33.88 -9.73
N ILE A 106 4.97 -33.23 -10.24
CA ILE A 106 3.59 -33.67 -10.07
C ILE A 106 3.40 -35.07 -10.66
N GLU A 107 3.94 -35.32 -11.85
CA GLU A 107 3.81 -36.61 -12.52
C GLU A 107 4.51 -37.73 -11.73
N ILE A 108 5.71 -37.49 -11.21
CA ILE A 108 6.43 -38.46 -10.36
C ILE A 108 5.61 -38.76 -9.09
N LEU A 109 5.10 -37.73 -8.41
CA LEU A 109 4.29 -37.94 -7.20
C LEU A 109 2.96 -38.63 -7.51
N ARG A 110 2.35 -38.36 -8.67
CA ARG A 110 1.12 -39.03 -9.12
C ARG A 110 1.33 -40.52 -9.36
N GLN A 111 2.49 -40.91 -9.90
CA GLN A 111 2.83 -42.31 -10.16
C GLN A 111 3.26 -43.04 -8.90
N ARG A 112 4.16 -42.44 -8.11
CA ARG A 112 4.76 -43.09 -6.93
C ARG A 112 3.84 -43.07 -5.72
N ARG A 113 2.95 -42.07 -5.61
CA ARG A 113 2.05 -41.81 -4.46
C ARG A 113 2.71 -42.03 -3.08
N PRO A 114 3.86 -41.41 -2.82
CA PRO A 114 4.55 -41.61 -1.55
C PRO A 114 3.78 -40.96 -0.40
N SER A 115 3.82 -41.57 0.78
CA SER A 115 3.21 -41.01 2.00
C SER A 115 3.79 -39.65 2.42
N TRP A 116 4.98 -39.30 1.93
CA TRP A 116 5.67 -38.05 2.23
C TRP A 116 5.37 -36.93 1.21
N ALA A 117 4.47 -37.11 0.24
CA ALA A 117 4.13 -36.08 -0.74
C ALA A 117 3.74 -34.72 -0.10
N GLY A 118 3.03 -34.75 1.04
CA GLY A 118 2.70 -33.52 1.80
C GLY A 118 3.94 -32.76 2.29
N LYS A 119 5.03 -33.45 2.64
CA LYS A 119 6.27 -32.81 3.05
C LYS A 119 6.99 -32.08 1.91
N ILE A 120 6.70 -32.44 0.65
CA ILE A 120 7.17 -31.68 -0.51
C ILE A 120 6.38 -30.39 -0.64
N ALA A 121 5.07 -30.41 -0.41
CA ALA A 121 4.26 -29.19 -0.39
C ALA A 121 4.78 -28.22 0.68
N GLU A 122 5.01 -28.69 1.91
CA GLU A 122 5.62 -27.89 2.98
C GLU A 122 6.98 -27.31 2.58
N MET A 123 7.85 -28.12 1.95
CA MET A 123 9.16 -27.65 1.50
C MET A 123 9.07 -26.58 0.40
N LEU A 124 8.06 -26.65 -0.47
CA LEU A 124 7.81 -25.64 -1.50
C LEU A 124 7.30 -24.33 -0.87
N LEU A 125 6.38 -24.42 0.10
CA LEU A 125 5.85 -23.24 0.81
C LEU A 125 6.90 -22.53 1.67
N HIS A 126 7.89 -23.26 2.18
CA HIS A 126 8.99 -22.67 2.94
C HIS A 126 10.17 -22.18 2.09
N SER A 127 10.09 -22.33 0.75
CA SER A 127 11.13 -21.82 -0.14
C SER A 127 11.03 -20.30 -0.33
N SER A 128 12.17 -19.65 -0.61
CA SER A 128 12.14 -18.25 -1.07
C SER A 128 11.29 -18.13 -2.32
N TYR A 129 10.49 -17.07 -2.42
CA TYR A 129 9.55 -16.86 -3.53
C TYR A 129 8.55 -18.02 -3.71
N TYR A 130 8.06 -18.62 -2.62
CA TYR A 130 7.17 -19.79 -2.63
C TYR A 130 5.94 -19.65 -3.54
N TRP A 131 5.44 -18.43 -3.75
CA TRP A 131 4.34 -18.14 -4.68
C TRP A 131 4.64 -18.64 -6.10
N ASN A 132 5.90 -18.65 -6.53
CA ASN A 132 6.33 -19.18 -7.82
C ASN A 132 6.07 -20.68 -7.99
N ARG A 133 5.98 -21.41 -6.87
CA ARG A 133 5.73 -22.86 -6.82
C ARG A 133 4.36 -23.18 -6.23
N TRP A 134 3.53 -22.17 -5.92
CA TRP A 134 2.21 -22.36 -5.33
C TRP A 134 1.30 -23.22 -6.21
N TRP A 135 1.30 -22.99 -7.53
CA TRP A 135 0.49 -23.77 -8.47
C TRP A 135 0.80 -25.28 -8.41
N VAL A 136 2.06 -25.65 -8.11
CA VAL A 136 2.45 -27.05 -7.92
C VAL A 136 1.75 -27.61 -6.69
N VAL A 137 1.82 -26.88 -5.57
CA VAL A 137 1.15 -27.27 -4.31
C VAL A 137 -0.36 -27.37 -4.51
N ARG A 138 -0.96 -26.41 -5.21
CA ARG A 138 -2.39 -26.44 -5.55
C ARG A 138 -2.78 -27.69 -6.34
N GLU A 139 -1.98 -28.05 -7.34
CA GLU A 139 -2.23 -29.23 -8.16
C GLU A 139 -2.06 -30.54 -7.36
N LEU A 140 -1.11 -30.61 -6.42
CA LEU A 140 -0.98 -31.75 -5.51
C LEU A 140 -2.23 -31.95 -4.64
N VAL A 141 -2.80 -30.86 -4.12
CA VAL A 141 -4.06 -30.89 -3.35
C VAL A 141 -5.23 -31.34 -4.24
N ARG A 142 -5.35 -30.77 -5.46
CA ARG A 142 -6.43 -31.10 -6.40
C ARG A 142 -6.43 -32.57 -6.82
N LEU A 143 -5.24 -33.14 -7.01
CA LEU A 143 -5.02 -34.55 -7.34
C LEU A 143 -5.09 -35.48 -6.12
N LYS A 144 -5.36 -34.93 -4.92
CA LYS A 144 -5.39 -35.66 -3.65
C LYS A 144 -4.08 -36.42 -3.35
N LEU A 145 -2.96 -35.84 -3.78
CA LEU A 145 -1.61 -36.37 -3.48
C LEU A 145 -1.11 -35.91 -2.11
N CYS A 146 -1.65 -34.81 -1.59
CA CYS A 146 -1.49 -34.38 -0.21
C CYS A 146 -2.79 -33.77 0.32
N SER A 147 -2.90 -33.64 1.65
CA SER A 147 -3.92 -32.80 2.27
C SER A 147 -3.70 -31.32 1.93
N LYS A 148 -4.74 -30.49 2.08
CA LYS A 148 -4.59 -29.04 2.04
C LYS A 148 -3.57 -28.63 3.13
N PRO A 149 -2.50 -27.88 2.80
CA PRO A 149 -1.57 -27.41 3.81
C PRO A 149 -2.27 -26.49 4.83
N ASP A 150 -1.97 -26.69 6.11
CA ASP A 150 -2.36 -25.78 7.18
C ASP A 150 -1.22 -24.77 7.43
N ASP A 151 -0.96 -23.95 6.41
CA ASP A 151 0.13 -22.98 6.39
C ASP A 151 -0.38 -21.68 5.74
N PRO A 152 -0.29 -20.51 6.41
CA PRO A 152 -0.63 -19.22 5.81
C PRO A 152 -0.02 -18.98 4.43
N ARG A 153 1.18 -19.51 4.16
CA ARG A 153 1.86 -19.41 2.87
C ARG A 153 1.15 -20.14 1.74
N TYR A 154 0.31 -21.11 2.05
CA TYR A 154 -0.60 -21.67 1.04
C TYR A 154 -1.61 -20.62 0.56
N TYR A 155 -2.14 -19.78 1.44
CA TYR A 155 -3.11 -18.76 1.05
C TYR A 155 -2.44 -17.55 0.44
N THR A 156 -1.39 -17.01 1.08
CA THR A 156 -0.68 -15.85 0.53
C THR A 156 0.03 -16.20 -0.78
N GLY A 157 0.44 -17.45 -0.99
CA GLY A 157 1.09 -17.90 -2.22
C GLY A 157 0.19 -17.80 -3.45
N LEU A 158 -1.13 -17.87 -3.25
CA LEU A 158 -2.14 -17.67 -4.30
C LEU A 158 -2.03 -16.27 -4.93
N ILE A 159 -1.67 -15.25 -4.16
CA ILE A 159 -1.68 -13.83 -4.58
C ILE A 159 -0.92 -13.63 -5.90
N SER A 160 0.34 -14.08 -5.96
CA SER A 160 1.12 -14.04 -7.21
C SER A 160 1.14 -15.39 -7.94
N GLY A 161 0.98 -16.50 -7.21
CA GLY A 161 1.12 -17.85 -7.75
C GLY A 161 -0.04 -18.32 -8.61
N ILE A 162 -1.17 -17.63 -8.59
CA ILE A 162 -2.29 -17.88 -9.51
C ILE A 162 -1.93 -17.54 -10.96
N LEU A 163 -0.98 -16.61 -11.17
CA LEU A 163 -0.55 -16.21 -12.51
C LEU A 163 0.66 -17.06 -12.96
N PRO A 164 0.63 -17.67 -14.15
CA PRO A 164 1.73 -18.51 -14.63
C PRO A 164 3.01 -17.70 -14.87
N LEU A 165 4.13 -18.18 -14.32
CA LEU A 165 5.47 -17.63 -14.57
C LEU A 165 5.85 -17.78 -16.04
N GLY A 166 6.36 -16.71 -16.65
CA GLY A 166 6.77 -16.67 -18.06
C GLY A 166 5.66 -16.33 -19.06
N ARG A 167 4.39 -16.21 -18.63
CA ARG A 167 3.27 -15.75 -19.47
C ARG A 167 2.64 -14.43 -19.02
N ARG A 168 3.38 -13.63 -18.24
CA ARG A 168 2.91 -12.33 -17.70
C ARG A 168 2.44 -11.35 -18.79
N GLN A 169 2.98 -11.47 -20.01
CA GLN A 169 2.61 -10.60 -21.13
C GLN A 169 1.51 -11.17 -22.04
N GLU A 170 1.22 -12.48 -22.02
CA GLU A 170 0.34 -13.09 -23.02
C GLU A 170 -0.89 -13.85 -22.49
N GLN A 171 -1.00 -14.31 -21.24
CA GLN A 171 -2.14 -15.16 -20.87
C GLN A 171 -2.65 -15.04 -19.43
N GLY A 172 -3.75 -14.28 -19.27
CA GLY A 172 -4.77 -14.48 -18.24
C GLY A 172 -4.80 -13.43 -17.13
N SER A 173 -5.96 -12.82 -16.95
CA SER A 173 -6.28 -12.04 -15.73
C SER A 173 -6.47 -12.98 -14.54
N VAL A 174 -6.34 -12.45 -13.32
CA VAL A 174 -6.71 -13.18 -12.08
C VAL A 174 -8.12 -13.77 -12.22
N LEU A 175 -9.03 -13.02 -12.85
CA LEU A 175 -10.39 -13.45 -13.16
C LEU A 175 -10.44 -14.75 -13.98
N LYS A 176 -9.64 -14.88 -15.03
CA LYS A 176 -9.62 -16.10 -15.86
C LYS A 176 -9.20 -17.30 -15.03
N GLN A 177 -8.13 -17.16 -14.24
CA GLN A 177 -7.60 -18.27 -13.44
C GLN A 177 -8.58 -18.71 -12.33
N LEU A 178 -9.28 -17.75 -11.70
CA LEU A 178 -10.33 -18.06 -10.74
C LEU A 178 -11.54 -18.76 -11.38
N ARG A 179 -11.83 -18.50 -12.66
CA ARG A 179 -12.86 -19.25 -13.41
C ARG A 179 -12.40 -20.64 -13.81
N ASP A 180 -11.11 -20.81 -14.10
CA ASP A 180 -10.53 -22.11 -14.45
C ASP A 180 -10.42 -23.04 -13.21
N ASP A 181 -10.31 -22.47 -11.99
CA ASP A 181 -10.41 -23.20 -10.71
C ASP A 181 -11.43 -22.55 -9.73
N PRO A 182 -12.75 -22.75 -9.94
CA PRO A 182 -13.80 -22.16 -9.10
C PRO A 182 -13.78 -22.65 -7.65
N SER A 183 -13.07 -23.73 -7.35
CA SER A 183 -13.02 -24.24 -5.99
C SER A 183 -12.25 -23.32 -5.05
N LEU A 184 -11.38 -22.45 -5.59
CA LEU A 184 -10.69 -21.37 -4.86
C LEU A 184 -11.66 -20.33 -4.27
N LEU A 185 -12.84 -20.16 -4.86
CA LEU A 185 -13.85 -19.19 -4.41
C LEU A 185 -14.52 -19.61 -3.08
N LYS A 186 -14.38 -20.87 -2.68
CA LYS A 186 -15.02 -21.42 -1.48
C LYS A 186 -14.32 -20.99 -0.20
N ASP A 187 -12.99 -21.04 -0.18
CA ASP A 187 -12.18 -20.82 1.03
C ASP A 187 -10.97 -19.91 0.77
N GLU A 188 -10.13 -20.26 -0.20
CA GLU A 188 -8.81 -19.66 -0.38
C GLU A 188 -8.85 -18.16 -0.67
N VAL A 189 -9.82 -17.69 -1.48
CA VAL A 189 -10.02 -16.26 -1.74
C VAL A 189 -10.32 -15.47 -0.45
N TRP A 190 -11.06 -16.06 0.48
CA TRP A 190 -11.43 -15.39 1.73
C TRP A 190 -10.24 -15.27 2.68
N LYS A 191 -9.33 -16.26 2.65
CA LYS A 191 -8.08 -16.21 3.42
C LYS A 191 -7.15 -15.07 3.01
N LEU A 192 -7.29 -14.53 1.79
CA LEU A 192 -6.54 -13.34 1.35
C LEU A 192 -6.90 -12.07 2.14
N PHE A 193 -8.07 -12.03 2.79
CA PHE A 193 -8.48 -10.93 3.67
C PHE A 193 -8.00 -11.11 5.11
N GLU A 194 -7.53 -12.31 5.47
CA GLU A 194 -7.03 -12.65 6.80
C GLU A 194 -5.50 -12.56 6.89
N TYR A 195 -4.80 -12.75 5.76
CA TYR A 195 -3.34 -12.78 5.72
C TYR A 195 -2.78 -11.66 4.84
N GLU A 196 -1.83 -10.91 5.40
CA GLU A 196 -1.27 -9.69 4.81
C GLU A 196 -0.38 -9.95 3.57
N GLY A 197 0.18 -11.15 3.45
CA GLY A 197 1.25 -11.47 2.51
C GLY A 197 2.65 -11.13 3.04
N GLU A 198 3.69 -11.64 2.37
CA GLU A 198 5.09 -11.46 2.74
C GLU A 198 5.84 -10.73 1.60
N ASP A 199 6.79 -9.86 1.97
CA ASP A 199 7.64 -9.11 1.04
C ASP A 199 6.84 -8.41 -0.08
N GLU A 200 7.15 -8.75 -1.34
CA GLU A 200 6.50 -8.23 -2.53
C GLU A 200 5.16 -8.93 -2.85
N ASN A 201 4.90 -10.10 -2.28
CA ASN A 201 3.74 -10.94 -2.56
C ASN A 201 2.52 -10.50 -1.74
N THR A 202 1.95 -9.35 -2.11
CA THR A 202 0.80 -8.73 -1.44
C THR A 202 -0.22 -8.26 -2.47
N LEU A 203 -1.50 -8.21 -2.10
CA LEU A 203 -2.58 -7.72 -2.99
C LEU A 203 -2.29 -6.30 -3.48
N ALA A 204 -1.81 -5.42 -2.59
CA ALA A 204 -1.45 -4.05 -2.91
C ALA A 204 -0.36 -3.97 -4.00
N ASN A 205 0.68 -4.80 -3.92
CA ASN A 205 1.73 -4.82 -4.94
C ASN A 205 1.27 -5.43 -6.26
N VAL A 206 0.55 -6.55 -6.22
CA VAL A 206 0.08 -7.21 -7.45
C VAL A 206 -0.85 -6.28 -8.22
N ASP A 207 -1.82 -5.65 -7.57
CA ASP A 207 -2.78 -4.78 -8.25
C ASP A 207 -2.17 -3.47 -8.74
N ARG A 208 -1.11 -2.98 -8.09
CA ARG A 208 -0.41 -1.75 -8.53
C ARG A 208 0.16 -1.88 -9.95
N PHE A 209 0.55 -3.08 -10.37
CA PHE A 209 1.21 -3.31 -11.66
C PHE A 209 0.31 -4.00 -12.70
N HIS A 210 -0.96 -4.26 -12.37
CA HIS A 210 -1.85 -5.06 -13.23
C HIS A 210 -3.26 -4.46 -13.28
N ASP A 211 -3.65 -3.92 -14.44
CA ASP A 211 -5.00 -3.36 -14.68
C ASP A 211 -6.13 -4.40 -14.55
N THR A 212 -5.79 -5.70 -14.59
CA THR A 212 -6.72 -6.84 -14.39
C THR A 212 -6.35 -7.69 -13.17
N GLY A 213 -5.94 -7.00 -12.09
CA GLY A 213 -5.57 -7.59 -10.80
C GLY A 213 -6.73 -8.18 -9.99
N TRP A 214 -6.46 -8.45 -8.73
CA TRP A 214 -7.38 -9.05 -7.75
C TRP A 214 -8.63 -8.22 -7.52
N SER A 215 -8.51 -6.92 -7.30
CA SER A 215 -9.67 -6.05 -7.02
C SER A 215 -10.71 -6.10 -8.15
N ALA A 216 -10.25 -5.95 -9.40
CA ALA A 216 -11.11 -6.05 -10.58
C ALA A 216 -11.73 -7.44 -10.73
N ALA A 217 -10.95 -8.51 -10.52
CA ALA A 217 -11.44 -9.88 -10.60
C ALA A 217 -12.51 -10.20 -9.54
N LEU A 218 -12.29 -9.80 -8.29
CA LEU A 218 -13.23 -10.01 -7.19
C LEU A 218 -14.52 -9.20 -7.38
N LYS A 219 -14.41 -7.94 -7.85
CA LYS A 219 -15.58 -7.11 -8.21
C LYS A 219 -16.39 -7.79 -9.31
N GLN A 220 -15.73 -8.24 -10.38
CA GLN A 220 -16.40 -8.90 -11.50
C GLN A 220 -17.09 -10.21 -11.11
N LEU A 221 -16.42 -11.07 -10.32
CA LEU A 221 -17.01 -12.30 -9.80
C LEU A 221 -18.20 -12.03 -8.85
N SER A 222 -18.18 -10.91 -8.14
CA SER A 222 -19.32 -10.47 -7.33
C SER A 222 -20.51 -10.05 -8.17
N VAL A 223 -20.27 -9.31 -9.27
CA VAL A 223 -21.32 -8.90 -10.22
C VAL A 223 -21.95 -10.12 -10.89
N GLU A 224 -21.15 -11.14 -11.20
CA GLU A 224 -21.61 -12.41 -11.79
C GLU A 224 -22.33 -13.34 -10.78
N GLY A 225 -22.38 -12.99 -9.50
CA GLY A 225 -22.99 -13.80 -8.44
C GLY A 225 -22.14 -15.00 -7.99
N ASN A 226 -20.90 -15.12 -8.48
CA ASN A 226 -19.96 -16.18 -8.09
C ASN A 226 -19.33 -15.92 -6.70
N LEU A 227 -19.26 -14.67 -6.28
CA LEU A 227 -18.85 -14.26 -4.92
C LEU A 227 -19.94 -13.42 -4.26
N SER A 228 -20.16 -13.64 -2.96
CA SER A 228 -21.13 -12.86 -2.19
C SER A 228 -20.60 -11.44 -1.95
N ARG A 229 -21.29 -10.44 -2.54
CA ARG A 229 -21.03 -9.02 -2.31
C ARG A 229 -21.01 -8.65 -0.82
N ALA A 230 -22.02 -9.11 -0.07
CA ALA A 230 -22.12 -8.85 1.37
C ALA A 230 -20.93 -9.43 2.15
N LYS A 231 -20.44 -10.61 1.74
CA LYS A 231 -19.26 -11.23 2.36
C LYS A 231 -17.97 -10.49 2.00
N LEU A 232 -17.83 -9.98 0.77
CA LEU A 232 -16.69 -9.15 0.36
C LEU A 232 -16.61 -7.85 1.15
N LEU A 233 -17.72 -7.13 1.28
CA LEU A 233 -17.77 -5.90 2.09
C LEU A 233 -17.35 -6.16 3.54
N LEU A 234 -17.91 -7.20 4.16
CA LEU A 234 -17.55 -7.59 5.52
C LEU A 234 -16.08 -8.01 5.64
N ALA A 235 -15.57 -8.79 4.70
CA ALA A 235 -14.18 -9.25 4.70
C ALA A 235 -13.20 -8.07 4.56
N SER A 236 -13.48 -7.10 3.70
CA SER A 236 -12.68 -5.88 3.57
C SER A 236 -12.61 -5.09 4.88
N LEU A 237 -13.75 -4.91 5.56
CA LEU A 237 -13.79 -4.19 6.84
C LEU A 237 -13.09 -4.95 7.98
N ASN A 238 -13.22 -6.29 8.00
CA ASN A 238 -12.50 -7.11 8.98
C ASN A 238 -10.99 -7.06 8.75
N ALA A 239 -10.53 -7.06 7.50
CA ALA A 239 -9.12 -6.94 7.15
C ALA A 239 -8.50 -5.63 7.69
N LEU A 240 -9.26 -4.52 7.66
CA LEU A 240 -8.82 -3.24 8.20
C LEU A 240 -8.63 -3.23 9.73
N GLN A 241 -9.18 -4.20 10.45
CA GLN A 241 -9.01 -4.35 11.90
C GLN A 241 -7.76 -5.18 12.27
N LEU A 242 -7.14 -5.88 11.31
CA LEU A 242 -6.01 -6.78 11.55
C LEU A 242 -4.67 -6.06 11.77
N GLY A 243 -4.65 -4.73 11.70
CA GLY A 243 -3.43 -3.94 11.95
C GLY A 243 -2.40 -4.04 10.82
N PHE A 244 -2.83 -4.33 9.59
CA PHE A 244 -1.96 -4.28 8.42
C PHE A 244 -1.32 -2.89 8.27
N ASN A 245 -0.11 -2.86 7.69
CA ASN A 245 0.60 -1.61 7.50
C ASN A 245 -0.16 -0.68 6.53
N HIS A 246 0.14 0.63 6.58
CA HIS A 246 -0.59 1.66 5.84
C HIS A 246 -0.71 1.37 4.33
N TYR A 247 0.33 0.82 3.70
CA TYR A 247 0.34 0.54 2.27
C TYR A 247 -0.59 -0.63 1.91
N ARG A 248 -0.58 -1.69 2.72
CA ARG A 248 -1.41 -2.88 2.48
C ARG A 248 -2.86 -2.67 2.90
N ALA A 249 -3.10 -2.00 4.04
CA ALA A 249 -4.43 -1.61 4.49
C ALA A 249 -5.18 -0.74 3.45
N ARG A 250 -4.44 0.10 2.70
CA ARG A 250 -4.99 0.92 1.62
C ARG A 250 -5.73 0.12 0.56
N TRP A 251 -5.20 -1.03 0.18
CA TRP A 251 -5.85 -1.87 -0.82
C TRP A 251 -7.25 -2.31 -0.38
N PHE A 252 -7.45 -2.65 0.90
CA PHE A 252 -8.73 -3.16 1.40
C PHE A 252 -9.83 -2.10 1.44
N TYR A 253 -9.54 -0.88 1.90
CA TYR A 253 -10.56 0.17 1.89
C TYR A 253 -10.84 0.68 0.47
N GLN A 254 -9.82 0.72 -0.41
CA GLN A 254 -10.04 1.06 -1.82
C GLN A 254 -10.87 -0.01 -2.52
N PHE A 255 -10.65 -1.28 -2.20
CA PHE A 255 -11.49 -2.36 -2.71
C PHE A 255 -12.92 -2.25 -2.19
N PHE A 256 -13.11 -1.96 -0.89
CA PHE A 256 -14.44 -1.68 -0.33
C PHE A 256 -15.16 -0.55 -1.07
N ASP A 257 -14.49 0.59 -1.28
CA ASP A 257 -15.04 1.73 -2.00
C ASP A 257 -15.35 1.39 -3.46
N SER A 258 -14.50 0.59 -4.11
CA SER A 258 -14.70 0.14 -5.48
C SER A 258 -15.94 -0.74 -5.66
N LEU A 259 -16.46 -1.36 -4.58
CA LEU A 259 -17.72 -2.08 -4.63
C LEU A 259 -18.92 -1.13 -4.63
N GLU A 260 -18.74 0.17 -4.40
CA GLU A 260 -19.79 1.19 -4.37
C GLU A 260 -20.92 0.77 -3.41
N PRO A 261 -20.66 0.68 -2.08
CA PRO A 261 -21.66 0.23 -1.12
C PRO A 261 -22.89 1.14 -1.13
N THR A 262 -24.07 0.52 -1.10
CA THR A 262 -25.35 1.23 -1.02
C THR A 262 -25.55 1.84 0.37
N PRO A 263 -26.44 2.83 0.54
CA PRO A 263 -26.77 3.38 1.86
C PRO A 263 -27.23 2.33 2.87
N GLN A 264 -27.93 1.28 2.42
CA GLN A 264 -28.35 0.17 3.28
C GLN A 264 -27.15 -0.69 3.73
N GLU A 265 -26.19 -0.95 2.84
CA GLU A 265 -24.95 -1.66 3.17
C GLU A 265 -24.10 -0.83 4.14
N TYR A 266 -23.98 0.48 3.92
CA TYR A 266 -23.35 1.42 4.86
C TYR A 266 -24.00 1.36 6.24
N ARG A 267 -25.34 1.40 6.31
CA ARG A 267 -26.08 1.26 7.56
C ARG A 267 -25.78 -0.04 8.28
N ARG A 268 -25.70 -1.16 7.56
CA ARG A 268 -25.37 -2.46 8.14
C ARG A 268 -23.96 -2.50 8.75
N HIS A 269 -23.04 -1.71 8.23
CA HIS A 269 -21.63 -1.69 8.64
C HIS A 269 -21.24 -0.45 9.45
N ALA A 270 -22.19 0.41 9.81
CA ALA A 270 -21.93 1.71 10.45
C ALA A 270 -21.09 1.59 11.73
N THR A 271 -21.41 0.62 12.61
CA THR A 271 -20.64 0.38 13.84
C THR A 271 -19.20 -0.04 13.56
N THR A 272 -18.99 -0.90 12.57
CA THR A 272 -17.64 -1.36 12.18
C THR A 272 -16.82 -0.23 11.59
N ILE A 273 -17.41 0.57 10.70
CA ILE A 273 -16.76 1.74 10.11
C ILE A 273 -16.43 2.77 11.19
N PHE A 274 -17.34 3.02 12.13
CA PHE A 274 -17.10 3.93 13.25
C PHE A 274 -15.92 3.47 14.12
N ALA A 275 -15.84 2.19 14.47
CA ALA A 275 -14.73 1.65 15.25
C ALA A 275 -13.36 1.82 14.55
N LEU A 276 -13.32 1.77 13.21
CA LEU A 276 -12.10 1.97 12.42
C LEU A 276 -11.58 3.42 12.49
N ALA A 277 -12.39 4.40 12.87
CA ALA A 277 -11.93 5.79 13.02
C ALA A 277 -10.89 5.96 14.14
N SER A 278 -10.83 5.02 15.09
CA SER A 278 -9.80 4.95 16.13
C SER A 278 -8.62 4.05 15.75
N SER A 279 -8.50 3.62 14.48
CA SER A 279 -7.43 2.75 14.02
C SER A 279 -6.04 3.38 14.26
N PRO A 280 -5.03 2.59 14.70
CA PRO A 280 -3.66 3.08 14.80
C PRO A 280 -3.03 3.38 13.43
N THR A 281 -3.62 2.88 12.34
CA THR A 281 -3.16 3.09 10.97
C THR A 281 -3.77 4.39 10.42
N PRO A 282 -2.99 5.48 10.23
CA PRO A 282 -3.56 6.82 10.02
C PRO A 282 -4.47 6.97 8.80
N ASN A 283 -4.16 6.28 7.69
CA ASN A 283 -4.99 6.34 6.48
C ASN A 283 -6.30 5.55 6.62
N VAL A 284 -6.32 4.48 7.43
CA VAL A 284 -7.55 3.74 7.77
C VAL A 284 -8.43 4.60 8.66
N ALA A 285 -7.85 5.23 9.68
CA ALA A 285 -8.56 6.12 10.59
C ALA A 285 -9.17 7.32 9.85
N GLN A 286 -8.42 7.92 8.92
CA GLN A 286 -8.91 9.00 8.06
C GLN A 286 -10.04 8.54 7.13
N TRP A 287 -9.86 7.42 6.42
CA TRP A 287 -10.90 6.86 5.54
C TRP A 287 -12.18 6.53 6.32
N ALA A 288 -12.05 5.94 7.50
CA ALA A 288 -13.18 5.61 8.37
C ALA A 288 -13.89 6.88 8.85
N PHE A 289 -13.14 7.92 9.24
CA PHE A 289 -13.69 9.21 9.63
C PHE A 289 -14.52 9.87 8.51
N GLU A 290 -14.02 9.87 7.27
CA GLU A 290 -14.75 10.39 6.11
C GLU A 290 -16.07 9.64 5.88
N ASN A 291 -16.06 8.31 6.05
CA ASN A 291 -17.29 7.51 5.98
C ASN A 291 -18.21 7.74 7.18
N VAL A 292 -17.68 8.00 8.38
CA VAL A 292 -18.48 8.41 9.55
C VAL A 292 -19.18 9.74 9.29
N GLN A 293 -18.51 10.72 8.69
CA GLN A 293 -19.15 11.98 8.29
C GLN A 293 -20.32 11.73 7.34
N ARG A 294 -20.12 10.89 6.32
CA ARG A 294 -21.21 10.49 5.42
C ARG A 294 -22.37 9.81 6.15
N LEU A 295 -22.08 8.91 7.09
CA LEU A 295 -23.11 8.23 7.89
C LEU A 295 -23.90 9.20 8.78
N VAL A 296 -23.26 10.26 9.28
CA VAL A 296 -23.94 11.35 10.01
C VAL A 296 -24.82 12.17 9.08
N ASP A 297 -24.31 12.55 7.91
CA ASP A 297 -25.06 13.35 6.92
C ASP A 297 -26.30 12.60 6.40
N GLU A 298 -26.18 11.28 6.20
CA GLU A 298 -27.30 10.40 5.84
C GLU A 298 -28.23 10.06 7.02
N ARG A 299 -27.98 10.61 8.21
CA ARG A 299 -28.72 10.36 9.48
C ARG A 299 -28.78 8.88 9.88
N ILE A 300 -27.77 8.11 9.47
CA ILE A 300 -27.59 6.71 9.85
C ILE A 300 -26.96 6.65 11.25
N LEU A 301 -25.92 7.44 11.48
CA LEU A 301 -25.38 7.69 12.80
C LEU A 301 -26.00 8.97 13.35
N THR A 302 -26.60 8.89 14.53
CA THR A 302 -27.16 10.05 15.21
C THR A 302 -26.09 10.78 15.98
N ALA A 303 -26.19 12.11 15.96
CA ALA A 303 -25.38 12.97 16.81
C ALA A 303 -25.53 12.54 18.27
N SER A 304 -24.41 12.20 18.87
CA SER A 304 -24.34 11.65 20.22
C SER A 304 -22.97 11.98 20.80
N THR A 305 -22.88 12.04 22.12
CA THR A 305 -21.61 12.26 22.80
C THR A 305 -20.66 11.09 22.52
N GLU A 306 -21.19 9.87 22.47
CA GLU A 306 -20.48 8.63 22.20
C GLU A 306 -19.77 8.65 20.84
N LEU A 307 -20.43 9.22 19.81
CA LEU A 307 -19.81 9.44 18.51
C LEU A 307 -18.59 10.37 18.63
N CYS A 308 -18.71 11.47 19.36
CA CYS A 308 -17.61 12.39 19.57
C CYS A 308 -16.47 11.73 20.35
N GLU A 309 -16.77 10.99 21.42
CA GLU A 309 -15.78 10.27 22.22
C GLU A 309 -14.98 9.26 21.38
N GLY A 310 -15.63 8.47 20.53
CA GLY A 310 -14.93 7.52 19.66
C GLY A 310 -14.01 8.19 18.62
N LEU A 311 -14.34 9.42 18.22
CA LEU A 311 -13.50 10.23 17.31
C LEU A 311 -12.42 11.05 18.03
N ALA A 312 -12.43 11.11 19.37
CA ALA A 312 -11.47 11.89 20.14
C ALA A 312 -9.99 11.57 19.83
N PRO A 313 -9.56 10.33 19.53
CA PRO A 313 -8.19 10.05 19.14
C PRO A 313 -7.71 10.82 17.91
N LEU A 314 -8.63 11.21 17.00
CA LEU A 314 -8.29 11.98 15.80
C LEU A 314 -7.97 13.45 16.10
N LEU A 315 -8.37 13.97 17.27
CA LEU A 315 -8.08 15.35 17.69
C LEU A 315 -6.59 15.59 17.97
N THR A 316 -5.83 14.53 18.18
CA THR A 316 -4.38 14.57 18.41
C THR A 316 -3.58 13.98 17.25
N ALA A 317 -4.24 13.64 16.13
CA ALA A 317 -3.58 13.15 14.93
C ALA A 317 -2.58 14.17 14.37
N ARG A 318 -1.45 13.70 13.81
CA ARG A 318 -0.41 14.58 13.24
C ARG A 318 -0.90 15.50 12.11
N SER A 319 -1.98 15.10 11.43
CA SER A 319 -2.57 15.81 10.30
C SER A 319 -3.45 16.97 10.78
N VAL A 320 -3.02 18.20 10.48
CA VAL A 320 -3.80 19.42 10.76
C VAL A 320 -5.17 19.39 10.08
N ALA A 321 -5.24 18.86 8.85
CA ALA A 321 -6.48 18.76 8.09
C ALA A 321 -7.49 17.79 8.74
N THR A 322 -7.00 16.66 9.27
CA THR A 322 -7.82 15.68 9.99
C THR A 322 -8.44 16.31 11.23
N VAL A 323 -7.62 16.93 12.10
CA VAL A 323 -8.13 17.55 13.34
C VAL A 323 -9.15 18.64 13.04
N LYS A 324 -8.89 19.51 12.04
CA LYS A 324 -9.84 20.55 11.64
C LYS A 324 -11.16 19.97 11.11
N SER A 325 -11.10 18.86 10.38
CA SER A 325 -12.30 18.19 9.86
C SER A 325 -13.14 17.58 11.00
N VAL A 326 -12.49 17.01 12.02
CA VAL A 326 -13.18 16.52 13.24
C VAL A 326 -13.85 17.67 13.98
N LEU A 327 -13.15 18.79 14.20
CA LEU A 327 -13.74 19.98 14.84
C LEU A 327 -14.93 20.54 14.05
N LYS A 328 -14.87 20.53 12.71
CA LYS A 328 -15.99 20.91 11.84
C LYS A 328 -17.18 19.96 11.99
N LEU A 329 -16.93 18.66 12.07
CA LEU A 329 -18.00 17.69 12.36
C LEU A 329 -18.62 17.97 13.73
N TYR A 330 -17.81 18.22 14.76
CA TYR A 330 -18.33 18.57 16.08
C TYR A 330 -19.18 19.84 16.06
N GLU A 331 -18.80 20.87 15.31
CA GLU A 331 -19.58 22.10 15.11
C GLU A 331 -20.94 21.81 14.46
N GLN A 332 -20.96 20.94 13.43
CA GLN A 332 -22.20 20.46 12.84
C GLN A 332 -23.08 19.73 13.87
N LEU A 333 -22.51 18.82 14.67
CA LEU A 333 -23.24 18.04 15.67
C LEU A 333 -23.82 18.92 16.79
N VAL A 334 -23.04 19.89 17.29
CA VAL A 334 -23.50 20.86 18.30
C VAL A 334 -24.61 21.74 17.75
N THR A 335 -24.50 22.17 16.49
CA THR A 335 -25.54 22.98 15.84
C THR A 335 -26.84 22.20 15.67
N GLN A 336 -26.75 20.90 15.37
CA GLN A 336 -27.92 20.02 15.24
C GLN A 336 -28.52 19.66 16.61
N HIS A 337 -27.70 19.52 17.65
CA HIS A 337 -28.12 19.12 19.00
C HIS A 337 -27.46 19.99 20.09
N PRO A 338 -27.91 21.25 20.28
CA PRO A 338 -27.31 22.19 21.23
C PRO A 338 -27.13 21.69 22.68
N PRO A 339 -27.99 20.81 23.25
CA PRO A 339 -27.78 20.27 24.59
C PRO A 339 -26.46 19.49 24.78
N THR A 340 -25.84 19.00 23.71
CA THR A 340 -24.57 18.25 23.76
C THR A 340 -23.33 19.15 23.75
N ALA A 341 -23.49 20.47 23.59
CA ALA A 341 -22.38 21.43 23.42
C ALA A 341 -21.32 21.36 24.51
N SER A 342 -21.74 21.36 25.79
CA SER A 342 -20.83 21.31 26.94
C SER A 342 -19.92 20.07 26.88
N GLU A 343 -20.48 18.89 26.64
CA GLU A 343 -19.72 17.65 26.62
C GLU A 343 -18.80 17.55 25.40
N ILE A 344 -19.29 17.96 24.22
CA ILE A 344 -18.48 17.99 23.00
C ILE A 344 -17.31 18.98 23.14
N CYS A 345 -17.50 20.15 23.78
CA CYS A 345 -16.41 21.07 24.08
C CYS A 345 -15.36 20.47 25.02
N ARG A 346 -15.76 19.68 26.01
CA ARG A 346 -14.83 18.96 26.89
C ARG A 346 -14.00 17.94 26.12
N ILE A 347 -14.57 17.24 25.15
CA ILE A 347 -13.84 16.31 24.28
C ILE A 347 -12.87 17.09 23.38
N ALA A 348 -13.36 18.14 22.71
CA ALA A 348 -12.59 19.00 21.81
C ALA A 348 -11.39 19.69 22.49
N ALA A 349 -11.45 19.96 23.79
CA ALA A 349 -10.37 20.57 24.55
C ALA A 349 -9.04 19.82 24.45
N SER A 350 -9.07 18.50 24.23
CA SER A 350 -7.85 17.69 24.01
C SER A 350 -7.01 18.17 22.81
N ALA A 351 -7.63 18.76 21.78
CA ALA A 351 -6.93 19.32 20.62
C ALA A 351 -6.03 20.53 20.96
N LEU A 352 -6.23 21.17 22.13
CA LEU A 352 -5.35 22.23 22.62
C LEU A 352 -3.92 21.74 22.90
N THR A 353 -3.74 20.44 23.10
CA THR A 353 -2.41 19.82 23.31
C THR A 353 -1.65 19.56 22.00
N HIS A 354 -2.27 19.79 20.83
CA HIS A 354 -1.66 19.48 19.55
C HIS A 354 -0.42 20.33 19.27
N GLN A 355 0.62 19.74 18.67
CA GLN A 355 1.93 20.37 18.42
C GLN A 355 1.91 21.60 17.49
N LYS A 356 0.85 21.77 16.68
CA LYS A 356 0.71 22.89 15.73
C LYS A 356 -0.19 24.00 16.29
N PRO A 357 0.30 25.25 16.42
CA PRO A 357 -0.49 26.38 16.93
C PRO A 357 -1.81 26.63 16.19
N ASP A 358 -1.84 26.38 14.88
CA ASP A 358 -3.06 26.57 14.07
C ASP A 358 -4.20 25.62 14.46
N VAL A 359 -3.86 24.41 14.92
CA VAL A 359 -4.85 23.45 15.43
C VAL A 359 -5.35 23.91 16.80
N GLN A 360 -4.44 24.33 17.68
CA GLN A 360 -4.80 24.87 18.99
C GLN A 360 -5.71 26.09 18.86
N LYS A 361 -5.44 26.96 17.88
CA LYS A 361 -6.28 28.12 17.56
C LYS A 361 -7.68 27.69 17.11
N ALA A 362 -7.78 26.72 16.20
CA ALA A 362 -9.07 26.20 15.74
C ALA A 362 -9.88 25.57 16.89
N ALA A 363 -9.23 24.78 17.74
CA ALA A 363 -9.85 24.18 18.92
C ALA A 363 -10.35 25.25 19.90
N PHE A 364 -9.53 26.28 20.17
CA PHE A 364 -9.93 27.38 21.04
C PHE A 364 -11.08 28.19 20.44
N THR A 365 -11.07 28.47 19.13
CA THR A 365 -12.19 29.13 18.45
C THR A 365 -13.48 28.33 18.57
N PHE A 366 -13.43 27.01 18.41
CA PHE A 366 -14.58 26.13 18.62
C PHE A 366 -15.11 26.21 20.05
N ILE A 367 -14.22 26.14 21.06
CA ILE A 367 -14.60 26.23 22.48
C ILE A 367 -15.23 27.59 22.81
N VAL A 368 -14.71 28.69 22.27
CA VAL A 368 -15.29 30.03 22.49
C VAL A 368 -16.68 30.14 21.87
N ALA A 369 -16.93 29.51 20.73
CA ALA A 369 -18.20 29.57 20.03
C ALA A 369 -19.31 28.73 20.70
N HIS A 370 -18.95 27.58 21.29
CA HIS A 370 -19.94 26.59 21.75
C HIS A 370 -19.84 26.22 23.24
N GLY A 371 -18.74 26.55 23.90
CA GLY A 371 -18.51 26.28 25.31
C GLY A 371 -19.01 27.42 26.20
N SER A 372 -19.18 27.11 27.49
CA SER A 372 -19.50 28.12 28.51
C SER A 372 -18.33 28.29 29.47
N PRO A 373 -17.89 29.53 29.76
CA PRO A 373 -16.99 29.81 30.86
C PRO A 373 -17.53 29.33 32.21
N ASP A 374 -18.84 29.12 32.38
CA ASP A 374 -19.44 28.65 33.63
C ASP A 374 -19.36 27.11 33.80
N ASP A 375 -18.98 26.37 32.76
CA ASP A 375 -18.75 24.91 32.81
C ASP A 375 -17.43 24.56 33.54
N ALA A 376 -17.54 24.20 34.83
CA ALA A 376 -16.38 23.94 35.68
C ALA A 376 -15.49 22.78 35.19
N PRO A 377 -16.02 21.61 34.78
CA PRO A 377 -15.19 20.56 34.18
C PRO A 377 -14.45 20.98 32.90
N LEU A 378 -15.09 21.78 32.03
CA LEU A 378 -14.43 22.30 30.82
C LEU A 378 -13.28 23.25 31.18
N ARG A 379 -13.50 24.18 32.11
CA ARG A 379 -12.44 25.08 32.62
C ARG A 379 -11.26 24.31 33.16
N GLN A 380 -11.51 23.34 34.06
CA GLN A 380 -10.47 22.52 34.66
C GLN A 380 -9.62 21.80 33.61
N LYS A 381 -10.25 21.26 32.56
CA LYS A 381 -9.55 20.56 31.48
C LYS A 381 -8.71 21.51 30.61
N ILE A 382 -9.22 22.70 30.32
CA ILE A 382 -8.46 23.74 29.60
C ILE A 382 -7.25 24.17 30.42
N ASP A 383 -7.41 24.44 31.72
CA ASP A 383 -6.33 24.87 32.61
C ASP A 383 -5.18 23.85 32.66
N GLN A 384 -5.50 22.55 32.64
CA GLN A 384 -4.49 21.49 32.54
C GLN A 384 -3.68 21.54 31.23
N TYR A 385 -4.28 22.02 30.13
CA TYR A 385 -3.62 22.09 28.82
C TYR A 385 -2.93 23.43 28.54
N VAL A 386 -3.25 24.51 29.27
CA VAL A 386 -2.63 25.83 29.12
C VAL A 386 -1.10 25.80 29.00
N PRO A 387 -0.34 24.99 29.77
CA PRO A 387 1.12 24.91 29.63
C PRO A 387 1.58 24.45 28.24
N ALA A 388 0.85 23.52 27.61
CA ALA A 388 1.16 22.96 26.28
C ALA A 388 0.68 23.85 25.12
N VAL A 389 -0.21 24.83 25.39
CA VAL A 389 -0.72 25.76 24.38
C VAL A 389 0.33 26.81 24.02
N ALA A 390 0.36 27.22 22.74
CA ALA A 390 1.20 28.27 22.19
C ALA A 390 1.00 29.60 22.94
N ALA A 391 2.10 30.31 23.19
CA ALA A 391 2.10 31.55 23.97
C ALA A 391 1.10 32.60 23.45
N SER A 392 0.89 32.66 22.13
CA SER A 392 -0.05 33.58 21.48
C SER A 392 -1.52 33.36 21.86
N LEU A 393 -1.91 32.15 22.30
CA LEU A 393 -3.29 31.80 22.64
C LEU A 393 -3.58 31.86 24.14
N ARG A 394 -2.55 31.79 25.00
CA ARG A 394 -2.70 31.72 26.46
C ARG A 394 -3.44 32.92 27.06
N SER A 395 -3.21 34.12 26.54
CA SER A 395 -3.90 35.33 26.99
C SER A 395 -5.38 35.35 26.61
N GLY A 396 -5.73 34.77 25.45
CA GLY A 396 -7.11 34.59 25.02
C GLY A 396 -7.85 33.58 25.90
N ILE A 397 -7.21 32.45 26.21
CA ILE A 397 -7.77 31.41 27.07
C ILE A 397 -8.07 31.95 28.47
N ARG A 398 -7.13 32.65 29.10
CA ARG A 398 -7.35 33.25 30.43
C ARG A 398 -8.53 34.21 30.45
N LYS A 399 -8.59 35.13 29.47
CA LYS A 399 -9.71 36.08 29.34
C LYS A 399 -11.07 35.39 29.19
N TRP A 400 -11.11 34.26 28.47
CA TRP A 400 -12.34 33.49 28.33
C TRP A 400 -12.71 32.79 29.65
N SER A 401 -11.77 32.15 30.33
CA SER A 401 -11.99 31.50 31.63
C SER A 401 -12.42 32.47 32.74
N ASP A 402 -11.90 33.70 32.74
CA ASP A 402 -12.21 34.74 33.74
C ASP A 402 -13.59 35.40 33.54
N SER A 403 -14.28 35.10 32.43
CA SER A 403 -15.56 35.75 32.07
C SER A 403 -16.81 35.15 32.74
N THR A 404 -16.64 34.39 33.83
CA THR A 404 -17.74 33.74 34.58
C THR A 404 -18.81 34.75 35.04
N THR A 405 -20.08 34.42 34.80
CA THR A 405 -21.20 35.33 35.09
C THR A 405 -21.53 35.34 36.59
N THR A 406 -21.27 36.44 37.29
CA THR A 406 -21.93 36.76 38.56
C THR A 406 -23.40 37.13 38.27
N PRO A 407 -24.41 36.61 39.01
CA PRO A 407 -25.81 36.92 38.73
C PRO A 407 -26.10 38.39 39.09
N GLN A 408 -26.32 39.24 38.09
CA GLN A 408 -26.86 40.58 38.29
C GLN A 408 -28.36 40.59 37.99
N THR A 409 -29.09 40.94 39.04
CA THR A 409 -30.52 41.21 39.14
C THR A 409 -30.99 42.18 38.06
N ALA A 410 -32.18 41.88 37.54
CA ALA A 410 -32.93 42.71 36.61
C ALA A 410 -33.09 44.15 37.12
N SER A 411 -32.80 45.11 36.23
CA SER A 411 -33.40 46.44 36.27
C SER A 411 -33.70 46.88 34.83
N THR A 412 -34.96 46.68 34.44
CA THR A 412 -35.67 47.37 33.37
C THR A 412 -35.79 48.86 33.75
N ALA A 413 -35.64 49.87 32.90
CA ALA A 413 -36.34 50.11 31.63
C ALA A 413 -35.77 51.42 30.97
N PRO A 414 -36.41 52.06 29.96
CA PRO A 414 -35.89 52.12 28.59
C PRO A 414 -35.65 53.56 28.07
N LYS A 415 -34.91 53.69 26.95
CA LYS A 415 -35.22 54.57 25.80
C LYS A 415 -34.04 54.72 24.84
N SER A 416 -34.34 54.43 23.56
CA SER A 416 -34.15 55.35 22.41
C SER A 416 -32.71 55.80 22.12
N THR A 417 -32.12 55.66 20.93
CA THR A 417 -32.68 55.93 19.60
C THR A 417 -31.66 55.34 18.63
N ARG A 418 -32.12 54.64 17.59
CA ARG A 418 -31.27 54.13 16.52
C ARG A 418 -30.78 55.32 15.69
N GLN A 419 -29.63 55.89 16.06
CA GLN A 419 -28.88 56.79 15.19
C GLN A 419 -27.90 55.96 14.36
N ASN A 420 -28.10 56.00 13.04
CA ASN A 420 -27.14 55.52 12.07
C ASN A 420 -25.80 56.23 12.29
N LYS A 421 -24.81 55.53 12.85
CA LYS A 421 -23.41 55.94 12.75
C LYS A 421 -22.93 55.65 11.33
N PRO A 422 -22.22 56.58 10.65
CA PRO A 422 -21.67 56.31 9.34
C PRO A 422 -20.65 55.17 9.46
N ALA A 423 -20.57 54.36 8.40
CA ALA A 423 -19.62 53.25 8.30
C ALA A 423 -18.22 53.73 8.69
N LYS A 424 -17.59 53.05 9.65
CA LYS A 424 -16.18 53.27 9.96
C LYS A 424 -15.40 52.92 8.70
N THR A 425 -14.82 53.93 8.06
CA THR A 425 -13.81 53.74 7.03
C THR A 425 -12.66 52.94 7.65
N SER A 426 -12.56 51.67 7.27
CA SER A 426 -11.46 50.80 7.66
C SER A 426 -10.18 51.38 7.06
N LYS A 427 -9.33 51.99 7.89
CA LYS A 427 -7.98 52.36 7.46
C LYS A 427 -7.26 51.07 7.04
N ARG A 428 -7.05 50.90 5.73
CA ARG A 428 -6.34 49.74 5.15
C ARG A 428 -4.89 49.77 5.64
N LYS A 429 -4.36 48.63 6.08
CA LYS A 429 -2.93 48.52 6.41
C LYS A 429 -2.14 48.48 5.09
N PRO A 430 -1.05 49.24 4.94
CA PRO A 430 -0.23 49.18 3.75
C PRO A 430 0.37 47.79 3.59
N VAL A 431 0.32 47.25 2.38
CA VAL A 431 0.92 45.97 2.02
C VAL A 431 2.33 46.23 1.52
N ASN A 432 3.32 45.67 2.22
CA ASN A 432 4.69 45.58 1.73
C ASN A 432 4.93 44.17 1.21
N LEU A 433 5.31 44.07 -0.06
CA LEU A 433 5.69 42.79 -0.66
C LEU A 433 7.10 42.38 -0.19
N PRO A 434 7.36 41.07 0.01
CA PRO A 434 8.71 40.57 0.20
C PRO A 434 9.58 40.87 -1.03
N ALA A 435 10.91 40.84 -0.87
CA ALA A 435 11.85 41.03 -1.96
C ALA A 435 11.62 39.97 -3.05
N ALA A 436 10.94 40.36 -4.12
CA ALA A 436 10.60 39.52 -5.26
C ALA A 436 11.19 40.12 -6.54
N ASN A 437 11.45 39.28 -7.54
CA ASN A 437 12.06 39.72 -8.79
C ASN A 437 11.17 40.78 -9.47
N PRO A 438 11.70 42.00 -9.76
CA PRO A 438 10.93 43.10 -10.34
C PRO A 438 10.24 42.77 -11.68
N ALA A 439 10.83 41.85 -12.46
CA ALA A 439 10.27 41.43 -13.74
C ALA A 439 8.92 40.72 -13.56
N TYR A 440 8.81 39.81 -12.59
CA TYR A 440 7.56 39.09 -12.31
C TYR A 440 6.50 40.00 -11.68
N LEU A 441 6.91 40.95 -10.84
CA LEU A 441 5.99 41.92 -10.25
C LEU A 441 5.30 42.78 -11.33
N LYS A 442 6.06 43.19 -12.34
CA LYS A 442 5.56 43.98 -13.48
C LYS A 442 4.72 43.13 -14.43
N LEU A 443 5.18 41.91 -14.76
CA LEU A 443 4.47 40.97 -15.63
C LEU A 443 3.07 40.63 -15.09
N LEU A 444 2.99 40.39 -13.79
CA LEU A 444 1.74 40.03 -13.11
C LEU A 444 0.93 41.25 -12.65
N ARG A 445 1.37 42.47 -12.99
CA ARG A 445 0.73 43.74 -12.58
C ARG A 445 0.53 43.88 -11.06
N ILE A 446 1.38 43.20 -10.29
CA ILE A 446 1.35 43.19 -8.82
C ILE A 446 1.81 44.55 -8.28
N ASP A 447 2.68 45.24 -9.01
CA ASP A 447 3.07 46.63 -8.75
C ASP A 447 1.86 47.59 -8.77
N VAL A 448 1.00 47.47 -9.79
CA VAL A 448 -0.22 48.28 -9.95
C VAL A 448 -1.25 47.94 -8.87
N LEU A 449 -1.42 46.65 -8.56
CA LEU A 449 -2.29 46.20 -7.47
C LEU A 449 -1.82 46.72 -6.11
N THR A 450 -0.51 46.68 -5.84
CA THR A 450 0.04 47.14 -4.56
C THR A 450 -0.08 48.66 -4.41
N ALA A 451 0.11 49.40 -5.50
CA ALA A 451 -0.14 50.84 -5.53
C ALA A 451 -1.63 51.18 -5.31
N SER A 452 -2.56 50.43 -5.91
CA SER A 452 -4.01 50.66 -5.73
C SER A 452 -4.47 50.36 -4.29
N VAL A 453 -3.88 49.34 -3.66
CA VAL A 453 -4.15 48.98 -2.25
C VAL A 453 -3.58 50.00 -1.27
N ASN A 454 -2.43 50.61 -1.60
CA ASN A 454 -1.74 51.57 -0.73
C ASN A 454 -2.21 53.03 -0.94
N THR A 455 -3.01 53.31 -1.97
CA THR A 455 -3.57 54.66 -2.21
C THR A 455 -4.78 54.91 -1.31
N PRO A 456 -4.76 55.93 -0.43
CA PRO A 456 -5.73 56.06 0.66
C PRO A 456 -7.13 56.59 0.27
N SER A 457 -7.41 56.88 -1.01
CA SER A 457 -8.60 57.63 -1.44
C SER A 457 -9.54 56.91 -2.42
N SER A 458 -9.32 55.63 -2.76
CA SER A 458 -10.20 54.88 -3.66
C SER A 458 -11.07 53.87 -2.89
N ASP A 459 -12.39 54.07 -2.89
CA ASP A 459 -13.37 53.14 -2.29
C ASP A 459 -13.33 51.75 -2.95
N SER A 460 -12.83 51.66 -4.19
CA SER A 460 -12.63 50.40 -4.93
C SER A 460 -11.14 50.03 -5.03
N ILE A 461 -10.81 48.75 -4.83
CA ILE A 461 -9.50 48.21 -5.20
C ILE A 461 -9.58 47.80 -6.66
N GLU A 462 -8.75 48.41 -7.50
CA GLU A 462 -8.60 47.95 -8.88
C GLU A 462 -7.73 46.69 -8.88
N ILE A 463 -8.31 45.58 -9.35
CA ILE A 463 -7.58 44.33 -9.61
C ILE A 463 -7.22 44.36 -11.10
N PRO A 464 -5.99 44.74 -11.47
CA PRO A 464 -5.60 44.83 -12.87
C PRO A 464 -5.58 43.43 -13.48
N ALA A 465 -6.21 43.28 -14.65
CA ALA A 465 -5.99 42.09 -15.46
C ALA A 465 -4.53 42.07 -15.93
N THR A 466 -3.90 40.90 -15.85
CA THR A 466 -2.61 40.68 -16.49
C THR A 466 -2.78 40.81 -18.00
N VAL A 467 -1.98 41.68 -18.60
CA VAL A 467 -1.93 41.82 -20.07
C VAL A 467 -0.74 41.02 -20.53
N PHE A 468 -1.01 39.99 -21.33
CA PHE A 468 0.02 39.18 -21.97
C PHE A 468 -0.06 39.46 -23.46
N ASP A 469 1.00 40.02 -24.05
CA ASP A 469 1.16 40.12 -25.49
C ASP A 469 1.65 38.81 -26.12
N GLY A 470 1.94 37.82 -25.28
CA GLY A 470 2.33 36.47 -25.66
C GLY A 470 3.82 36.34 -25.95
N THR A 471 4.59 37.42 -25.92
CA THR A 471 6.06 37.40 -26.02
C THR A 471 6.72 37.25 -24.66
N GLU A 472 5.96 37.37 -23.56
CA GLU A 472 6.50 37.34 -22.21
C GLU A 472 6.62 35.93 -21.60
N PHE A 473 6.01 34.92 -22.23
CA PHE A 473 6.20 33.52 -21.86
C PHE A 473 7.39 32.94 -22.63
N PRO A 474 8.29 32.15 -21.98
CA PRO A 474 9.36 31.46 -22.68
C PRO A 474 8.75 30.57 -23.78
N ARG A 475 8.91 30.98 -25.03
CA ARG A 475 8.54 30.16 -26.18
C ARG A 475 9.69 29.18 -26.43
N LEU A 476 9.36 27.97 -26.85
CA LEU A 476 10.38 27.01 -27.30
C LEU A 476 11.13 27.65 -28.47
N ASP A 477 12.34 28.15 -28.21
CA ASP A 477 13.24 28.71 -29.21
C ASP A 477 13.99 27.56 -29.88
N PRO A 478 13.72 27.26 -31.17
CA PRO A 478 14.40 26.18 -31.88
C PRO A 478 15.92 26.37 -31.93
N ALA A 479 16.41 27.61 -31.83
CA ALA A 479 17.84 27.93 -31.79
C ALA A 479 18.47 27.63 -30.42
N ARG A 480 17.68 27.50 -29.36
CA ARG A 480 18.11 27.10 -28.00
C ARG A 480 17.62 25.70 -27.63
N LYS A 481 17.45 24.82 -28.62
CA LYS A 481 17.04 23.45 -28.39
C LYS A 481 18.06 22.73 -27.48
N ILE A 482 17.58 22.25 -26.35
CA ILE A 482 18.35 21.41 -25.44
C ILE A 482 18.67 20.08 -26.16
N THR A 483 19.95 19.83 -26.41
CA THR A 483 20.42 18.60 -27.06
C THR A 483 20.79 17.55 -26.01
N PRO A 484 20.33 16.30 -26.13
CA PRO A 484 20.75 15.25 -25.20
C PRO A 484 22.26 15.00 -25.30
N ILE A 485 22.93 14.89 -24.16
CA ILE A 485 24.35 14.44 -24.12
C ILE A 485 24.39 12.98 -24.57
N THR A 486 25.32 12.65 -25.45
CA THR A 486 25.47 11.30 -26.05
C THR A 486 26.82 10.66 -25.81
N ASP A 487 27.83 11.42 -25.37
CA ASP A 487 29.18 10.93 -25.08
C ASP A 487 29.62 11.23 -23.64
N ALA A 488 30.54 10.40 -23.15
CA ALA A 488 30.99 10.45 -21.75
C ALA A 488 31.88 11.68 -21.45
N ASP A 489 32.62 12.19 -22.44
CA ASP A 489 33.50 13.34 -22.25
C ASP A 489 32.71 14.65 -22.15
N GLU A 490 31.64 14.80 -22.93
CA GLU A 490 30.66 15.87 -22.78
C GLU A 490 29.95 15.77 -21.44
N LEU A 491 29.56 14.56 -20.99
CA LEU A 491 28.94 14.37 -19.68
C LEU A 491 29.87 14.83 -18.53
N LEU A 492 31.13 14.41 -18.54
CA LEU A 492 32.10 14.80 -17.52
C LEU A 492 32.32 16.33 -17.49
N ARG A 493 32.42 16.96 -18.67
CA ARG A 493 32.57 18.42 -18.80
C ARG A 493 31.36 19.17 -18.26
N VAL A 494 30.15 18.72 -18.60
CA VAL A 494 28.90 19.36 -18.16
C VAL A 494 28.71 19.18 -16.65
N CYS A 495 28.99 18.00 -16.10
CA CYS A 495 28.98 17.78 -14.65
C CYS A 495 29.96 18.70 -13.91
N ALA A 496 31.17 18.90 -14.44
CA ALA A 496 32.14 19.83 -13.85
C ALA A 496 31.63 21.28 -13.85
N GLN A 497 31.04 21.74 -14.96
CA GLN A 497 30.50 23.09 -15.08
C GLN A 497 29.28 23.34 -14.17
N VAL A 498 28.40 22.35 -14.03
CA VAL A 498 27.22 22.43 -13.14
C VAL A 498 27.63 22.47 -11.66
N MET A 499 28.75 21.83 -11.29
CA MET A 499 29.27 21.92 -9.92
C MET A 499 29.87 23.30 -9.60
N GLU A 500 30.36 24.03 -10.60
CA GLU A 500 30.95 25.36 -10.45
C GLU A 500 29.91 26.49 -10.51
N GLU A 501 28.80 26.31 -11.24
CA GLU A 501 27.74 27.31 -11.42
C GLU A 501 26.33 26.71 -11.17
N ASP A 502 25.70 27.12 -10.06
CA ASP A 502 24.37 26.64 -9.62
C ASP A 502 23.18 27.21 -10.42
N THR A 503 23.43 28.10 -11.38
CA THR A 503 22.40 28.74 -12.20
C THR A 503 22.13 28.01 -13.52
N ARG A 504 22.88 26.94 -13.83
CA ARG A 504 22.80 26.18 -15.09
C ARG A 504 21.80 25.02 -15.03
N ILE A 505 20.53 25.32 -14.79
CA ILE A 505 19.47 24.34 -14.56
C ILE A 505 19.33 23.34 -15.71
N ASP A 506 19.32 23.81 -16.97
CA ASP A 506 19.18 22.97 -18.15
C ASP A 506 20.33 21.95 -18.29
N ASP A 507 21.56 22.36 -17.98
CA ASP A 507 22.73 21.49 -18.03
C ASP A 507 22.72 20.44 -16.91
N GLY A 508 22.18 20.80 -15.74
CA GLY A 508 21.94 19.85 -14.64
C GLY A 508 20.96 18.75 -15.03
N GLU A 509 19.85 19.11 -15.67
CA GLU A 509 18.87 18.14 -16.17
C GLU A 509 19.44 17.26 -17.30
N ARG A 510 20.20 17.85 -18.24
CA ARG A 510 20.90 17.11 -19.30
C ARG A 510 21.88 16.09 -18.73
N ALA A 511 22.66 16.46 -17.70
CA ALA A 511 23.62 15.59 -17.05
C ALA A 511 22.94 14.41 -16.34
N MET A 512 21.87 14.66 -15.58
CA MET A 512 21.09 13.61 -14.90
C MET A 512 20.46 12.62 -15.90
N ALA A 513 19.89 13.13 -16.99
CA ALA A 513 19.32 12.31 -18.04
C ALA A 513 20.39 11.50 -18.80
N ALA A 514 21.61 12.01 -18.91
CA ALA A 514 22.73 11.31 -19.52
C ALA A 514 23.34 10.24 -18.59
N LEU A 515 23.47 10.50 -17.29
CA LEU A 515 23.90 9.51 -16.29
C LEU A 515 22.97 8.28 -16.29
N ALA A 516 21.65 8.49 -16.36
CA ALA A 516 20.67 7.41 -16.43
C ALA A 516 20.76 6.57 -17.71
N ARG A 517 21.16 7.17 -18.84
CA ARG A 517 21.25 6.50 -20.15
C ARG A 517 22.62 5.85 -20.38
N LEU A 518 23.69 6.54 -20.03
CA LEU A 518 25.09 6.13 -20.27
C LEU A 518 25.68 5.31 -19.10
N GLY A 519 25.04 5.29 -17.92
CA GLY A 519 25.49 4.52 -16.76
C GLY A 519 25.59 3.01 -16.99
N HIS A 520 24.97 2.47 -18.05
CA HIS A 520 25.12 1.07 -18.47
C HIS A 520 26.33 0.80 -19.38
N ALA A 521 27.00 1.85 -19.88
CA ALA A 521 28.10 1.77 -20.83
C ALA A 521 29.47 2.13 -20.23
N ILE A 522 29.54 2.47 -18.93
CA ILE A 522 30.79 2.73 -18.22
C ILE A 522 31.34 1.37 -17.74
N PRO A 523 32.49 0.89 -18.26
CA PRO A 523 33.13 -0.30 -17.70
C PRO A 523 33.52 -0.01 -16.25
N ALA A 524 33.30 -0.99 -15.37
CA ALA A 524 33.66 -0.93 -13.95
C ALA A 524 35.14 -0.65 -13.70
#